data_AF-A0A956H570-F1
#
_entry.id   AF-A0A956H570-F1
#
_cell.length_a   1.000
_cell.length_b   1.000
_cell.length_c   1.000
_cell.angle_alpha   90.00
_cell.angle_beta   90.00
_cell.angle_gamma   90.00
#
_symmetry.space_group_name_H-M   'P 1'
#
loop_
_entity.id
_entity.type
_entity.pdbx_description
1 polymer ?
#
loop_
_entity_poly.entity_id
_entity_poly.type
_entity_poly.pdbx_seq_one_letter_code
_entity_poly.pdbx_strand_id
1 'polypeptide(L)'
;MITELTVSNYRSLGPEVTFRPNQLTFLIGPNGSGKSNILDVLTFIRDTVLQGLPAAITHRNGIGRVRRRSHGHPYNVKVSLVMRIGDREATFGFELTGDKVEEYKVKSEWASVGSDGTSFAYRRDAQHWTGPPGIAPRIDEQSLAINALGGDDRFKTLVDYLANLMV
;
A
#
# COMPACT_ATOMS: atom_id res chain seq x y z
N MET A 1 -10.02 6.88 -9.66
CA MET A 1 -9.91 5.67 -10.48
C MET A 1 -8.52 5.07 -10.29
N ILE A 2 -8.43 3.78 -9.95
CA ILE A 2 -7.15 3.05 -9.96
C ILE A 2 -6.80 2.77 -11.42
N THR A 3 -5.55 3.05 -11.81
CA THR A 3 -5.04 2.79 -13.17
C THR A 3 -4.02 1.67 -13.17
N GLU A 4 -3.30 1.47 -12.05
CA GLU A 4 -2.37 0.37 -11.89
C GLU A 4 -2.29 -0.08 -10.42
N LEU A 5 -2.24 -1.39 -10.21
CA LEU A 5 -1.88 -2.04 -8.97
C LEU A 5 -0.65 -2.93 -9.24
N THR A 6 0.44 -2.69 -8.54
CA THR A 6 1.64 -3.53 -8.58
C THR A 6 1.88 -4.16 -7.21
N VAL A 7 2.05 -5.49 -7.19
CA VAL A 7 2.15 -6.29 -5.97
C VAL A 7 3.28 -7.30 -6.08
N SER A 8 4.02 -7.44 -4.99
CA SER A 8 5.10 -8.42 -4.83
C SER A 8 4.88 -9.26 -3.58
N ASN A 9 4.93 -10.58 -3.74
CA ASN A 9 4.98 -11.57 -2.65
C ASN A 9 3.83 -11.46 -1.62
N TYR A 10 2.62 -11.16 -2.10
CA TYR A 10 1.41 -11.09 -1.28
C TYR A 10 0.58 -12.37 -1.44
N ARG A 11 0.43 -13.16 -0.37
CA ARG A 11 -0.29 -14.45 -0.38
C ARG A 11 0.15 -15.36 -1.54
N SER A 12 -0.70 -15.59 -2.54
CA SER A 12 -0.36 -16.41 -3.70
C SER A 12 0.26 -15.62 -4.87
N LEU A 13 0.30 -14.29 -4.78
CA LEU A 13 0.83 -13.41 -5.81
C LEU A 13 2.36 -13.44 -5.78
N GLY A 14 2.96 -13.64 -6.96
CA GLY A 14 4.40 -13.76 -7.15
C GLY A 14 5.19 -12.45 -6.93
N PRO A 15 6.47 -12.43 -7.30
CA PRO A 15 7.35 -11.29 -7.03
C PRO A 15 6.99 -10.03 -7.81
N GLU A 16 6.35 -10.12 -8.97
CA GLU A 16 5.99 -8.97 -9.81
C GLU A 16 4.66 -9.22 -10.51
N VAL A 17 3.56 -8.87 -9.85
CA VAL A 17 2.21 -8.92 -10.43
C VAL A 17 1.72 -7.50 -10.65
N THR A 18 1.48 -7.14 -11.91
CA THR A 18 0.88 -5.85 -12.26
C THR A 18 -0.51 -6.04 -12.86
N PHE A 19 -1.48 -5.33 -12.30
CA PHE A 19 -2.88 -5.32 -12.71
C PHE A 19 -3.29 -3.90 -13.10
N ARG A 20 -3.78 -3.74 -14.34
CA ARG A 20 -4.19 -2.44 -14.89
C ARG A 20 -5.69 -2.47 -15.19
N PRO A 21 -6.54 -2.12 -14.20
CA PRO A 21 -7.98 -2.12 -14.41
C PRO A 21 -8.42 -0.96 -15.30
N ASN A 22 -9.48 -1.21 -16.07
CA ASN A 22 -10.29 -0.17 -16.72
C ASN A 22 -11.57 0.08 -15.90
N GLN A 23 -12.43 0.98 -16.37
CA GLN A 23 -13.71 1.34 -15.72
C GLN A 23 -14.55 0.13 -15.32
N LEU A 24 -14.57 -0.91 -16.16
CA LEU A 24 -15.14 -2.21 -15.86
C LEU A 24 -14.10 -3.28 -16.17
N THR A 25 -13.79 -4.11 -15.17
CA THR A 25 -12.80 -5.17 -15.29
C THR A 25 -13.33 -6.45 -14.66
N PHE A 26 -13.36 -7.55 -15.42
CA PHE A 26 -13.71 -8.87 -14.92
C PHE A 26 -12.45 -9.70 -14.69
N LEU A 27 -12.30 -10.25 -13.47
CA LEU A 27 -11.24 -11.20 -13.16
C LEU A 27 -11.77 -12.62 -13.34
N ILE A 28 -11.27 -13.34 -14.35
CA ILE A 28 -11.70 -14.70 -14.69
C ILE A 28 -10.50 -15.64 -14.62
N GLY A 29 -10.73 -16.87 -14.17
CA GLY A 29 -9.71 -17.92 -14.12
C GLY A 29 -10.02 -19.01 -13.09
N PRO A 30 -9.22 -20.09 -13.04
CA PRO A 30 -9.44 -21.22 -12.13
C PRO A 30 -9.45 -20.84 -10.64
N ASN A 31 -10.03 -21.69 -9.79
CA ASN A 31 -9.94 -21.52 -8.34
C ASN A 31 -8.46 -21.54 -7.90
N GLY A 32 -8.11 -20.66 -6.97
CA GLY A 32 -6.73 -20.53 -6.50
C GLY A 32 -5.77 -19.72 -7.41
N SER A 33 -6.24 -19.21 -8.56
CA SER A 33 -5.39 -18.43 -9.48
C SER A 33 -4.98 -17.03 -8.98
N GLY A 34 -5.38 -16.63 -7.78
CA GLY A 34 -5.00 -15.35 -7.17
C GLY A 34 -5.99 -14.19 -7.36
N LYS A 35 -7.13 -14.39 -8.03
CA LYS A 35 -8.16 -13.34 -8.25
C LYS A 35 -8.62 -12.67 -6.96
N SER A 36 -9.03 -13.47 -5.97
CA SER A 36 -9.44 -12.96 -4.66
C SER A 36 -8.29 -12.29 -3.90
N ASN A 37 -7.03 -12.65 -4.19
CA ASN A 37 -5.88 -11.98 -3.58
C ASN A 37 -5.63 -10.60 -4.20
N ILE A 38 -5.92 -10.38 -5.49
CA ILE A 38 -5.87 -9.04 -6.10
C ILE A 38 -6.86 -8.10 -5.39
N LEU A 39 -8.09 -8.58 -5.18
CA LEU A 39 -9.11 -7.83 -4.44
C LEU A 39 -8.70 -7.62 -2.97
N ASP A 40 -8.22 -8.67 -2.30
CA ASP A 40 -7.79 -8.60 -0.91
C ASP A 40 -6.62 -7.61 -0.69
N VAL A 41 -5.75 -7.38 -1.69
CA VAL A 41 -4.72 -6.34 -1.63
C VAL A 41 -5.34 -4.94 -1.58
N LEU A 42 -6.37 -4.67 -2.37
CA LEU A 42 -7.07 -3.38 -2.33
C LEU A 42 -7.74 -3.17 -0.97
N THR A 43 -8.39 -4.22 -0.45
CA THR A 43 -8.94 -4.23 0.91
C THR A 43 -7.83 -4.02 1.95
N PHE A 44 -6.65 -4.62 1.76
CA PHE A 44 -5.53 -4.45 2.67
C PHE A 44 -5.06 -3.01 2.72
N ILE A 45 -4.86 -2.37 1.58
CA ILE A 45 -4.50 -0.95 1.51
C ILE A 45 -5.52 -0.09 2.27
N ARG A 46 -6.81 -0.29 1.99
CA ARG A 46 -7.88 0.42 2.71
C ARG A 46 -7.75 0.25 4.23
N ASP A 47 -7.64 -0.99 4.67
CA ASP A 47 -7.52 -1.31 6.09
C ASP A 47 -6.26 -0.67 6.69
N THR A 48 -5.12 -0.65 5.98
CA THR A 48 -3.90 -0.01 6.48
C THR A 48 -4.05 1.49 6.71
N VAL A 49 -4.92 2.15 5.94
CA VAL A 49 -5.22 3.59 6.04
C VAL A 49 -6.29 3.87 7.10
N LEU A 50 -7.30 3.02 7.23
CA LEU A 50 -8.41 3.24 8.17
C LEU A 50 -8.04 2.95 9.63
N GLN A 51 -7.27 1.89 9.87
CA GLN A 51 -7.01 1.37 11.22
C GLN A 51 -5.52 1.19 11.51
N GLY A 52 -4.64 1.54 10.56
CA GLY A 52 -3.21 1.35 10.68
C GLY A 52 -2.75 -0.04 10.24
N LEU A 53 -1.47 -0.11 9.85
CA LEU A 53 -0.84 -1.34 9.38
C LEU A 53 -0.83 -2.48 10.42
N PRO A 54 -0.54 -2.24 11.73
CA PRO A 54 -0.61 -3.30 12.74
C PRO A 54 -1.98 -3.96 12.86
N ALA A 55 -3.06 -3.17 12.88
CA ALA A 55 -4.42 -3.69 12.94
C ALA A 55 -4.79 -4.43 11.64
N ALA A 56 -4.44 -3.88 10.48
CA ALA A 56 -4.70 -4.50 9.18
C ALA A 56 -4.02 -5.86 9.00
N ILE A 57 -2.81 -6.02 9.54
CA ILE A 57 -2.08 -7.30 9.59
C ILE A 57 -2.72 -8.26 10.60
N THR A 58 -3.08 -7.77 11.79
CA THR A 58 -3.73 -8.57 12.83
C THR A 58 -5.07 -9.13 12.36
N HIS A 59 -5.88 -8.33 11.67
CA HIS A 59 -7.15 -8.77 11.06
C HIS A 59 -6.98 -9.85 9.99
N ARG A 60 -5.77 -10.00 9.43
CA ARG A 60 -5.41 -11.06 8.49
C ARG A 60 -4.77 -12.27 9.17
N ASN A 61 -4.77 -12.33 10.50
CA ASN A 61 -4.13 -13.34 11.33
C ASN A 61 -2.59 -13.34 11.22
N GLY A 62 -1.99 -12.14 11.21
CA GLY A 62 -0.54 -11.95 11.28
C GLY A 62 0.14 -11.81 9.91
N ILE A 63 1.41 -11.36 9.93
CA ILE A 63 2.16 -11.07 8.70
C ILE A 63 2.42 -12.33 7.87
N GLY A 64 2.55 -13.50 8.51
CA GLY A 64 2.70 -14.78 7.81
C GLY A 64 1.55 -15.11 6.86
N ARG A 65 0.34 -14.55 7.07
CA ARG A 65 -0.83 -14.70 6.20
C ARG A 65 -0.94 -13.63 5.12
N VAL A 66 -0.20 -12.54 5.24
CA VAL A 66 -0.07 -11.48 4.22
C VAL A 66 1.03 -11.86 3.24
N ARG A 67 2.15 -12.39 3.75
CA ARG A 67 3.30 -12.82 2.95
C ARG A 67 2.99 -14.03 2.09
N ARG A 68 3.68 -14.09 0.96
CA ARG A 68 3.81 -15.31 0.18
C ARG A 68 4.62 -16.33 0.97
N ARG A 69 4.10 -17.56 1.04
CA ARG A 69 4.81 -18.68 1.66
C ARG A 69 6.07 -18.98 0.87
N SER A 70 7.20 -18.97 1.55
CA SER A 70 8.52 -19.31 1.03
C SER A 70 9.31 -20.10 2.06
N HIS A 71 10.27 -20.89 1.60
CA HIS A 71 11.24 -21.55 2.48
C HIS A 71 12.44 -20.59 2.65
N GLY A 72 12.85 -20.31 3.89
CA GLY A 72 13.97 -19.41 4.21
C GLY A 72 13.53 -18.01 4.66
N HIS A 73 14.33 -16.97 4.35
CA HIS A 73 14.00 -15.60 4.71
C HIS A 73 12.70 -15.13 4.04
N PRO A 74 11.82 -14.42 4.78
CA PRO A 74 10.57 -13.96 4.23
C PRO A 74 10.83 -12.95 3.12
N TYR A 75 10.15 -13.13 1.99
CA TYR A 75 10.21 -12.13 0.92
C TYR A 75 9.59 -10.81 1.38
N ASN A 76 10.16 -9.71 0.89
CA ASN A 76 9.53 -8.41 1.07
C ASN A 76 8.17 -8.38 0.37
N VAL A 77 7.17 -7.84 1.07
CA VAL A 77 5.84 -7.60 0.50
C VAL A 77 5.81 -6.17 0.01
N LYS A 78 5.54 -5.97 -1.27
CA LYS A 78 5.42 -4.63 -1.84
C LYS A 78 4.03 -4.46 -2.42
N VAL A 79 3.42 -3.32 -2.15
CA VAL A 79 2.12 -2.94 -2.71
C VAL A 79 2.21 -1.50 -3.18
N SER A 80 1.76 -1.23 -4.40
CA SER A 80 1.75 0.10 -5.00
C SER A 80 0.52 0.31 -5.85
N LEU A 81 -0.10 1.48 -5.72
CA LEU A 81 -1.19 1.96 -6.55
C LEU A 81 -0.76 3.19 -7.33
N VAL A 82 -1.17 3.23 -8.60
CA VAL A 82 -1.26 4.46 -9.40
C VAL A 82 -2.73 4.72 -9.65
N MET A 83 -3.13 5.97 -9.51
CA MET A 83 -4.52 6.36 -9.56
C MET A 83 -4.70 7.80 -10.03
N ARG A 84 -5.91 8.09 -10.49
CA ARG A 84 -6.37 9.44 -10.82
C ARG A 84 -7.53 9.83 -9.91
N ILE A 85 -7.40 10.94 -9.17
CA ILE A 85 -8.41 11.45 -8.23
C ILE A 85 -8.86 12.83 -8.74
N GLY A 86 -10.01 12.88 -9.42
CA GLY A 86 -10.41 14.08 -10.16
C GLY A 86 -9.44 14.36 -11.31
N ASP A 87 -8.84 15.55 -11.30
CA ASP A 87 -7.78 16.02 -12.20
C ASP A 87 -6.36 15.68 -11.72
N ARG A 88 -6.22 15.11 -10.52
CA ARG A 88 -4.92 14.79 -9.93
C ARG A 88 -4.45 13.39 -10.25
N GLU A 89 -3.17 13.25 -10.58
CA GLU A 89 -2.47 11.98 -10.51
C GLU A 89 -1.98 11.73 -9.09
N ALA A 90 -2.07 10.48 -8.65
CA ALA A 90 -1.62 10.08 -7.34
C ALA A 90 -0.96 8.70 -7.37
N THR A 91 0.02 8.52 -6.49
CA THR A 91 0.67 7.24 -6.24
C THR A 91 0.70 7.00 -4.74
N PHE A 92 0.49 5.77 -4.32
CA PHE A 92 0.69 5.34 -2.94
C PHE A 92 1.29 3.95 -2.91
N GLY A 93 2.29 3.72 -2.08
CA GLY A 93 2.82 2.38 -1.90
C GLY A 93 3.72 2.24 -0.69
N PHE A 94 3.92 0.98 -0.31
CA PHE A 94 4.81 0.61 0.77
C PHE A 94 5.45 -0.75 0.52
N GLU A 95 6.59 -0.97 1.18
CA GLU A 95 7.31 -2.24 1.19
C GLU A 95 7.51 -2.66 2.65
N LEU A 96 7.11 -3.89 2.96
CA LEU A 96 7.31 -4.53 4.25
C LEU A 96 8.46 -5.52 4.15
N THR A 97 9.30 -5.53 5.16
CA THR A 97 10.38 -6.52 5.33
C THR A 97 10.28 -7.15 6.72
N GLY A 98 11.14 -8.10 7.05
CA GLY A 98 11.19 -8.71 8.38
C GLY A 98 12.29 -9.74 8.47
N ASP A 99 12.93 -9.80 9.63
CA ASP A 99 14.07 -10.70 9.86
C ASP A 99 13.58 -12.13 10.19
N LYS A 100 12.37 -12.24 10.79
CA LYS A 100 11.67 -13.49 11.06
C LYS A 100 10.32 -13.56 10.36
N VAL A 101 9.80 -14.78 10.21
CA VAL A 101 8.53 -15.07 9.52
C VAL A 101 7.35 -14.31 10.12
N GLU A 102 7.28 -14.20 11.44
CA GLU A 102 6.18 -13.56 12.18
C GLU A 102 6.40 -12.08 12.47
N GLU A 103 7.58 -11.54 12.14
CA GLU A 103 7.92 -10.14 12.38
C GLU A 103 7.86 -9.33 11.09
N TYR A 104 7.49 -8.06 11.20
CA TYR A 104 7.58 -7.12 10.10
C TYR A 104 8.01 -5.74 10.55
N LYS A 105 8.61 -5.01 9.61
CA LYS A 105 8.90 -3.58 9.67
C LYS A 105 8.62 -2.96 8.31
N VAL A 106 8.24 -1.69 8.29
CA VAL A 106 8.09 -0.92 7.07
C VAL A 106 9.49 -0.57 6.56
N LYS A 107 9.88 -1.17 5.44
CA LYS A 107 11.15 -0.90 4.78
C LYS A 107 11.13 0.44 4.08
N SER A 108 10.03 0.73 3.39
CA SER A 108 9.82 2.01 2.75
C SER A 108 8.34 2.29 2.52
N GLU A 109 8.01 3.56 2.38
CA GLU A 109 6.69 4.05 2.00
C GLU A 109 6.85 5.31 1.17
N TRP A 110 5.97 5.50 0.20
CA TRP A 110 5.95 6.67 -0.65
C TRP A 110 4.52 7.04 -1.01
N ALA A 111 4.29 8.33 -1.17
CA ALA A 111 3.08 8.82 -1.81
C ALA A 111 3.36 10.07 -2.61
N SER A 112 2.57 10.29 -3.65
CA SER A 112 2.50 11.54 -4.38
C SER A 112 1.04 11.88 -4.71
N VAL A 113 0.74 13.17 -4.72
CA VAL A 113 -0.50 13.73 -5.27
C VAL A 113 -0.13 14.98 -6.04
N GLY A 114 -0.67 15.17 -7.24
CA GLY A 114 -0.43 16.39 -7.99
C GLY A 114 -1.30 16.53 -9.21
N SER A 115 -1.45 17.76 -9.68
CA SER A 115 -2.05 18.15 -10.95
C SER A 115 -1.13 19.17 -11.62
N ASP A 116 -1.35 19.46 -12.91
CA ASP A 116 -0.51 20.34 -13.74
C ASP A 116 -0.02 21.58 -12.98
N GLY A 117 1.29 21.60 -12.67
CA GLY A 117 2.00 22.72 -12.02
C GLY A 117 2.15 22.63 -10.50
N THR A 118 1.52 21.69 -9.79
CA THR A 118 1.72 21.50 -8.34
C THR A 118 1.63 20.04 -7.94
N SER A 119 2.70 19.51 -7.35
CA SER A 119 2.74 18.17 -6.78
C SER A 119 3.33 18.16 -5.38
N PHE A 120 2.78 17.31 -4.53
CA PHE A 120 3.28 17.02 -3.21
C PHE A 120 3.64 15.54 -3.15
N ALA A 121 4.81 15.24 -2.61
CA ALA A 121 5.24 13.87 -2.43
C ALA A 121 5.98 13.72 -1.12
N TYR A 122 5.86 12.54 -0.52
CA TYR A 122 6.77 12.12 0.53
C TYR A 122 7.32 10.73 0.22
N ARG A 123 8.48 10.48 0.79
CA ARG A 123 9.10 9.17 0.86
C ARG A 123 9.74 9.01 2.22
N ARG A 124 9.61 7.81 2.76
CA ARG A 124 10.38 7.41 3.93
C ARG A 124 10.99 6.03 3.76
N ASP A 125 12.10 5.86 4.43
CA ASP A 125 12.70 4.57 4.76
C ASP A 125 12.98 4.53 6.27
N ALA A 126 13.72 3.51 6.73
CA ALA A 126 13.99 3.32 8.15
C ALA A 126 14.85 4.44 8.78
N GLN A 127 15.56 5.26 7.98
CA GLN A 127 16.49 6.28 8.47
C GLN A 127 16.18 7.68 7.95
N HIS A 128 15.48 7.79 6.82
CA HIS A 128 15.30 9.04 6.11
C HIS A 128 13.84 9.36 5.86
N TRP A 129 13.52 10.63 6.02
CA TRP A 129 12.27 11.23 5.62
C TRP A 129 12.55 12.31 4.58
N THR A 130 11.82 12.24 3.47
CA THR A 130 11.75 13.29 2.45
C THR A 130 10.28 13.64 2.28
N GLY A 131 9.92 14.90 2.44
CA GLY A 131 8.54 15.33 2.29
C GLY A 131 8.42 16.84 2.15
N PRO A 132 7.19 17.36 2.01
CA PRO A 132 6.96 18.78 1.91
C PRO A 132 7.44 19.54 3.17
N PRO A 133 7.82 20.83 3.05
CA PRO A 133 8.23 21.63 4.20
C PRO A 133 7.18 21.61 5.33
N GLY A 134 7.68 21.52 6.57
CA GLY A 134 6.85 21.49 7.77
C GLY A 134 6.25 20.13 8.14
N ILE A 135 6.47 19.08 7.35
CA ILE A 135 6.04 17.72 7.66
C ILE A 135 7.26 16.85 7.96
N ALA A 136 7.32 16.29 9.17
CA ALA A 136 8.22 15.20 9.54
C ALA A 136 7.64 14.43 10.74
N PRO A 137 6.60 13.60 10.52
CA PRO A 137 5.95 12.87 11.60
C PRO A 137 6.92 11.88 12.26
N ARG A 138 6.86 11.77 13.59
CA ARG A 138 7.51 10.68 14.32
C ARG A 138 6.67 9.42 14.17
N ILE A 139 7.25 8.38 13.60
CA ILE A 139 6.55 7.13 13.31
C ILE A 139 7.47 5.98 13.71
N ASP A 140 6.90 4.96 14.35
CA ASP A 140 7.61 3.73 14.66
C ASP A 140 7.87 2.88 13.40
N GLU A 141 8.64 1.81 13.56
CA GLU A 141 9.03 0.93 12.45
C GLU A 141 7.87 0.12 11.83
N GLN A 142 6.72 0.04 12.48
CA GLN A 142 5.57 -0.79 12.08
C GLN A 142 4.37 0.02 11.56
N SER A 143 4.37 1.33 11.76
CA SER A 143 3.27 2.22 11.36
C SER A 143 3.55 2.88 10.01
N LEU A 144 2.51 3.14 9.21
CA LEU A 144 2.58 3.91 7.97
C LEU A 144 2.47 5.42 8.21
N ALA A 145 3.23 6.21 7.46
CA ALA A 145 3.21 7.67 7.52
C ALA A 145 1.89 8.26 7.05
N ILE A 146 1.25 7.63 6.07
CA ILE A 146 -0.05 8.07 5.54
C ILE A 146 -1.09 8.31 6.65
N ASN A 147 -1.04 7.51 7.73
CA ASN A 147 -1.94 7.64 8.87
C ASN A 147 -1.69 8.92 9.69
N ALA A 148 -0.44 9.36 9.79
CA ALA A 148 -0.09 10.64 10.43
C ALA A 148 -0.38 11.85 9.51
N LEU A 149 -0.50 11.63 8.20
CA LEU A 149 -0.72 12.66 7.19
C LEU A 149 -2.19 12.89 6.83
N GLY A 150 -3.13 12.15 7.42
CA GLY A 150 -4.57 12.30 7.13
C GLY A 150 -5.15 13.68 7.45
N GLY A 151 -4.50 14.43 8.34
CA GLY A 151 -4.89 15.81 8.67
C GLY A 151 -4.22 16.87 7.79
N ASP A 152 -3.29 16.51 6.91
CA ASP A 152 -2.61 17.45 6.03
C ASP A 152 -3.37 17.62 4.71
N ASP A 153 -3.76 18.85 4.37
CA ASP A 153 -4.56 19.16 3.18
C ASP A 153 -3.90 18.67 1.87
N ARG A 154 -2.57 18.56 1.84
CA ARG A 154 -1.83 18.07 0.65
C ARG A 154 -2.10 16.60 0.38
N PHE A 155 -2.32 15.79 1.43
CA PHE A 155 -2.52 14.34 1.31
C PHE A 155 -3.94 13.89 1.64
N LYS A 156 -4.77 14.75 2.23
CA LYS A 156 -6.14 14.43 2.64
C LYS A 156 -6.96 13.77 1.53
N THR A 157 -6.93 14.31 0.31
CA THR A 157 -7.65 13.73 -0.85
C THR A 157 -7.20 12.30 -1.18
N LEU A 158 -5.90 12.01 -1.03
CA LEU A 158 -5.36 10.66 -1.23
C LEU A 158 -5.82 9.73 -0.11
N VAL A 159 -5.72 10.16 1.15
CA VAL A 159 -6.18 9.38 2.31
C VAL A 159 -7.66 9.05 2.20
N ASP A 160 -8.49 10.05 1.93
CA ASP A 160 -9.93 9.89 1.75
C ASP A 160 -10.25 8.92 0.60
N TYR A 161 -9.51 8.98 -0.51
CA TYR A 161 -9.70 8.03 -1.61
C TYR A 161 -9.35 6.60 -1.18
N LEU A 162 -8.18 6.39 -0.56
CA LEU A 162 -7.72 5.06 -0.14
C LEU A 162 -8.63 4.45 0.93
N ALA A 163 -9.14 5.27 1.85
CA ALA A 163 -10.11 4.87 2.87
C ALA A 163 -11.46 4.41 2.28
N ASN A 164 -11.84 4.93 1.10
CA ASN A 164 -13.10 4.62 0.42
C ASN A 164 -12.98 3.56 -0.70
N LEU A 165 -11.87 2.80 -0.74
CA LEU A 165 -11.76 1.68 -1.68
C LEU A 165 -12.85 0.62 -1.39
N MET A 166 -13.88 0.57 -2.23
CA MET A 166 -14.86 -0.52 -2.21
C MET A 166 -14.31 -1.69 -3.02
N VAL A 167 -14.28 -2.87 -2.41
CA VAL A 167 -13.80 -4.12 -3.02
C VAL A 167 -14.73 -5.25 -2.64
#